data_AF-A0A167Y9U6-F1
#
_entry.id   AF-A0A167Y9U6-F1
#
_cell.length_a   1.000
_cell.length_b   1.000
_cell.length_c   1.000
_cell.angle_alpha   90.00
_cell.angle_beta   90.00
_cell.angle_gamma   90.00
#
_symmetry.space_group_name_H-M   'P 1'
#
loop_
_entity.id
_entity.type
_entity.pdbx_description
1 polymer ?
#
loop_
_entity_poly.entity_id
_entity_poly.type
_entity_poly.pdbx_seq_one_letter_code
_entity_poly.pdbx_strand_id
1 'polypeptide(L)'
;MRKLSRSSTAASSSSTNGAPPPPSPSAAIPASLLDPQLPLPRLFVFDLDYTLWPFWVDTHPTPPLKTTSSRTAATDRYGEEFAFYPDVPQILQFLTRAAAPSGPIKLGVASRTSATALARELLKILHVPVGEGAGEKAKRAGDVFDAGMEIYPGSKIRHFEALQKRTGVAYEDMLFFDDESRNMETERLGITMRLIRDGLTWAEVEKGVEEWRKRRGYKKN
;
A
#
# COMPACT_ATOMS: atom_id res chain seq x y z
N MET A 1 -76.61 -7.77 -4.63
CA MET A 1 -76.10 -7.48 -3.27
C MET A 1 -75.63 -8.76 -2.60
N ARG A 2 -74.34 -8.90 -2.28
CA ARG A 2 -73.79 -9.57 -1.06
C ARG A 2 -72.26 -9.41 -1.03
N LYS A 3 -71.70 -9.35 0.18
CA LYS A 3 -70.35 -8.85 0.51
C LYS A 3 -69.21 -9.68 -0.10
N LEU A 4 -68.16 -9.00 -0.58
CA LEU A 4 -66.81 -9.57 -0.74
C LEU A 4 -66.00 -9.31 0.53
N SER A 5 -65.35 -10.33 1.07
CA SER A 5 -64.44 -10.23 2.23
C SER A 5 -63.03 -9.84 1.78
N ARG A 6 -62.39 -8.95 2.54
CA ARG A 6 -60.96 -8.64 2.36
C ARG A 6 -60.12 -9.83 2.85
N SER A 7 -59.13 -10.23 2.05
CA SER A 7 -57.95 -10.98 2.51
C SER A 7 -56.72 -10.11 2.27
N SER A 8 -55.85 -10.01 3.26
CA SER A 8 -54.68 -9.14 3.26
C SER A 8 -53.42 -9.87 2.81
N THR A 9 -52.97 -9.61 1.59
CA THR A 9 -51.66 -10.05 1.10
C THR A 9 -50.59 -9.01 1.44
N ALA A 10 -49.73 -9.31 2.42
CA ALA A 10 -48.52 -8.52 2.68
C ALA A 10 -47.41 -8.94 1.72
N ALA A 11 -46.83 -7.98 1.00
CA ALA A 11 -45.67 -8.22 0.14
C ALA A 11 -44.38 -8.14 0.97
N SER A 12 -43.56 -9.19 0.93
CA SER A 12 -42.26 -9.22 1.60
C SER A 12 -41.18 -8.58 0.73
N SER A 13 -40.82 -7.33 1.02
CA SER A 13 -39.66 -6.65 0.41
C SER A 13 -38.36 -7.09 1.10
N SER A 14 -37.59 -7.99 0.49
CA SER A 14 -36.27 -8.40 1.00
C SER A 14 -35.18 -7.42 0.55
N SER A 15 -35.04 -6.30 1.26
CA SER A 15 -33.92 -5.37 1.12
C SER A 15 -32.72 -5.84 1.95
N THR A 16 -31.78 -6.56 1.34
CA THR A 16 -30.52 -6.94 1.98
C THR A 16 -29.54 -5.76 1.97
N ASN A 17 -29.61 -4.92 3.00
CA ASN A 17 -28.53 -3.97 3.30
C ASN A 17 -27.30 -4.75 3.78
N GLY A 18 -26.39 -5.06 2.85
CA GLY A 18 -25.09 -5.62 3.20
C GLY A 18 -24.23 -4.56 3.86
N ALA A 19 -24.03 -4.67 5.17
CA ALA A 19 -22.96 -3.94 5.85
C ALA A 19 -21.60 -4.41 5.30
N PRO A 20 -20.58 -3.53 5.20
CA PRO A 20 -19.24 -3.96 4.86
C PRO A 20 -18.73 -5.00 5.89
N PRO A 21 -17.92 -5.99 5.47
CA PRO A 21 -17.38 -6.97 6.38
C PRO A 21 -16.52 -6.29 7.46
N PRO A 22 -16.49 -6.83 8.70
CA PRO A 22 -15.64 -6.29 9.75
C PRO A 22 -14.15 -6.36 9.34
N PRO A 23 -13.31 -5.44 9.82
CA PRO A 23 -11.88 -5.47 9.53
C PRO A 23 -11.28 -6.79 10.03
N SER A 24 -10.61 -7.51 9.12
CA SER A 24 -9.83 -8.69 9.45
C SER A 24 -8.81 -8.36 10.55
N PRO A 25 -8.53 -9.29 11.49
CA PRO A 25 -7.45 -9.08 12.45
C PRO A 25 -6.14 -8.87 11.69
N SER A 26 -5.38 -7.84 12.10
CA SER A 26 -4.05 -7.49 11.54
C SER A 26 -3.24 -8.77 11.32
N ALA A 27 -3.00 -9.14 10.06
CA ALA A 27 -2.41 -10.43 9.77
C ALA A 27 -1.00 -10.50 10.36
N ALA A 28 -0.66 -11.62 10.98
CA ALA A 28 0.70 -11.87 11.45
C ALA A 28 1.66 -11.85 10.25
N ILE A 29 2.88 -11.36 10.47
CA ILE A 29 3.92 -11.28 9.44
C ILE A 29 4.12 -12.68 8.84
N PRO A 30 3.95 -12.86 7.51
CA PRO A 30 4.07 -14.17 6.88
C PRO A 30 5.43 -14.82 7.15
N ALA A 31 5.41 -16.09 7.57
CA ALA A 31 6.62 -16.81 7.97
C ALA A 31 7.69 -16.86 6.87
N SER A 32 7.28 -16.84 5.59
CA SER A 32 8.19 -16.79 4.43
C SER A 32 8.99 -15.48 4.33
N LEU A 33 8.57 -14.41 4.98
CA LEU A 33 9.30 -13.13 5.07
C LEU A 33 10.26 -13.10 6.26
N LEU A 34 10.04 -13.96 7.26
CA LEU A 34 10.87 -14.10 8.46
C LEU A 34 11.99 -15.12 8.32
N ASP A 35 11.92 -15.99 7.30
CA ASP A 35 12.93 -17.03 7.04
C ASP A 35 14.26 -16.40 6.55
N PRO A 36 15.35 -16.47 7.34
CA PRO A 36 16.63 -15.87 6.99
C PRO A 36 17.35 -16.60 5.84
N GLN A 37 16.89 -17.79 5.44
CA GLN A 37 17.45 -18.53 4.30
C GLN A 37 16.86 -18.06 2.96
N LEU A 38 15.69 -17.39 2.98
CA LEU A 38 14.99 -16.97 1.77
C LEU A 38 15.23 -15.47 1.50
N PRO A 39 15.98 -15.11 0.45
CA PRO A 39 16.36 -13.72 0.21
C PRO A 39 15.15 -12.81 -0.05
N LEU A 40 15.31 -11.54 0.27
CA LEU A 40 14.34 -10.47 0.03
C LEU A 40 14.86 -9.50 -1.04
N PRO A 41 13.95 -8.81 -1.77
CA PRO A 41 14.31 -7.66 -2.60
C PRO A 41 15.10 -6.61 -1.81
N ARG A 42 16.06 -5.95 -2.47
CA ARG A 42 16.86 -4.86 -1.86
C ARG A 42 16.12 -3.51 -1.87
N LEU A 43 15.14 -3.37 -2.76
CA LEU A 43 14.32 -2.17 -2.88
C LEU A 43 12.86 -2.56 -3.10
N PHE A 44 11.99 -2.15 -2.17
CA PHE A 44 10.54 -2.23 -2.31
C PHE A 44 10.03 -0.86 -2.77
N VAL A 45 9.27 -0.83 -3.86
CA VAL A 45 8.67 0.39 -4.41
C VAL A 45 7.15 0.26 -4.42
N PHE A 46 6.46 1.34 -4.07
CA PHE A 46 5.01 1.39 -4.01
C PHE A 46 4.48 2.55 -4.89
N ASP A 47 3.35 2.35 -5.58
CA ASP A 47 2.46 3.48 -5.88
C ASP A 47 1.81 3.98 -4.57
N LEU A 48 0.93 4.97 -4.66
CA LEU A 48 0.20 5.58 -3.57
C LEU A 48 -1.30 5.27 -3.64
N ASP A 49 -1.92 5.67 -4.75
CA ASP A 49 -3.38 5.61 -4.92
C ASP A 49 -3.80 4.15 -5.16
N TYR A 50 -4.84 3.70 -4.46
CA TYR A 50 -5.28 2.28 -4.39
C TYR A 50 -4.19 1.26 -4.00
N THR A 51 -3.01 1.73 -3.59
CA THR A 51 -1.86 0.91 -3.19
C THR A 51 -1.57 1.05 -1.71
N LEU A 52 -1.21 2.25 -1.26
CA LEU A 52 -1.03 2.52 0.18
C LEU A 52 -2.34 2.99 0.83
N TRP A 53 -3.24 3.62 0.08
CA TRP A 53 -4.52 4.13 0.57
C TRP A 53 -5.68 3.92 -0.43
N PRO A 54 -6.95 3.81 0.02
CA PRO A 54 -8.08 3.37 -0.81
C PRO A 54 -8.75 4.48 -1.65
N PHE A 55 -7.98 5.43 -2.20
CA PHE A 55 -8.50 6.57 -2.96
C PHE A 55 -7.47 7.15 -3.94
N TRP A 56 -7.92 7.95 -4.91
CA TRP A 56 -7.06 8.88 -5.66
C TRP A 56 -6.88 10.20 -4.89
N VAL A 57 -5.65 10.54 -4.55
CA VAL A 57 -5.30 11.74 -3.77
C VAL A 57 -5.53 13.07 -4.51
N ASP A 58 -5.66 13.05 -5.84
CA ASP A 58 -5.99 14.24 -6.63
C ASP A 58 -7.50 14.47 -6.83
N THR A 59 -8.33 13.53 -6.39
CA THR A 59 -9.78 13.50 -6.67
C THR A 59 -10.64 13.55 -5.41
N HIS A 60 -10.28 12.80 -4.36
CA HIS A 60 -11.16 12.61 -3.19
C HIS A 60 -10.91 13.62 -2.05
N PRO A 61 -9.68 13.84 -1.55
CA PRO A 61 -9.47 14.72 -0.40
C PRO A 61 -9.63 16.19 -0.79
N THR A 62 -10.41 16.98 -0.05
CA THR A 62 -10.52 18.43 -0.30
C THR A 62 -9.70 19.25 0.72
N PRO A 63 -8.57 19.86 0.32
CA PRO A 63 -7.67 20.58 1.22
C PRO A 63 -8.33 21.76 1.98
N PRO A 64 -7.78 22.18 3.13
CA PRO A 64 -6.53 21.70 3.75
C PRO A 64 -6.68 20.37 4.49
N LEU A 65 -5.61 19.58 4.52
CA LEU A 65 -5.54 18.37 5.35
C LEU A 65 -5.12 18.73 6.79
N LYS A 66 -5.63 17.98 7.76
CA LYS A 66 -5.32 18.10 9.18
C LYS A 66 -4.97 16.74 9.76
N THR A 67 -3.97 16.68 10.62
CA THR A 67 -3.63 15.43 11.32
C THR A 67 -4.67 15.08 12.37
N THR A 68 -5.09 13.81 12.44
CA THR A 68 -5.87 13.31 13.57
C THR A 68 -5.00 13.20 14.83
N SER A 69 -5.61 13.13 16.00
CA SER A 69 -4.89 12.99 17.28
C SER A 69 -4.01 11.74 17.36
N SER A 70 -4.46 10.64 16.74
CA SER A 70 -3.70 9.38 16.60
C SER A 70 -2.58 9.44 15.54
N ARG A 71 -2.64 10.41 14.62
CA ARG A 71 -1.77 10.54 13.43
C ARG A 71 -1.79 9.35 12.47
N THR A 72 -2.81 8.49 12.59
CA THR A 72 -3.05 7.35 11.68
C THR A 72 -3.91 7.73 10.47
N ALA A 73 -4.54 8.91 10.50
CA ALA A 73 -5.36 9.45 9.43
C ALA A 73 -5.14 10.97 9.28
N ALA A 74 -5.53 11.50 8.12
CA ALA A 74 -5.77 12.92 7.89
C ALA A 74 -7.28 13.18 7.81
N THR A 75 -7.73 14.35 8.25
CA THR A 75 -9.08 14.88 7.96
C THR A 75 -8.99 16.00 6.95
N ASP A 76 -9.94 16.08 6.02
CA ASP A 76 -10.02 17.17 5.04
C ASP A 76 -10.84 18.37 5.56
N ARG A 77 -11.21 19.30 4.68
CA ARG A 77 -12.03 20.47 5.07
C ARG A 77 -13.48 20.14 5.45
N TYR A 78 -14.01 19.00 5.00
CA TYR A 78 -15.36 18.53 5.28
C TYR A 78 -15.41 17.55 6.46
N GLY A 79 -14.26 17.05 6.89
CA GLY A 79 -14.11 16.10 7.99
C GLY A 79 -14.09 14.64 7.53
N GLU A 80 -13.92 14.38 6.24
CA GLU A 80 -13.70 13.02 5.73
C GLU A 80 -12.30 12.53 6.11
N GLU A 81 -12.18 11.26 6.51
CA GLU A 81 -10.93 10.67 7.01
C GLU A 81 -10.20 9.89 5.92
N PHE A 82 -8.92 10.22 5.74
CA PHE A 82 -8.02 9.66 4.75
C PHE A 82 -6.86 8.95 5.45
N ALA A 83 -6.81 7.63 5.34
CA ALA A 83 -5.84 6.76 6.01
C ALA A 83 -5.22 5.73 5.05
N PHE A 84 -4.18 5.03 5.50
CA PHE A 84 -3.65 3.88 4.78
C PHE A 84 -4.58 2.66 4.85
N TYR A 85 -4.35 1.67 3.97
CA TYR A 85 -4.89 0.32 4.16
C TYR A 85 -4.39 -0.30 5.48
N PRO A 86 -5.16 -1.19 6.13
CA PRO A 86 -4.91 -1.63 7.52
C PRO A 86 -3.53 -2.25 7.79
N ASP A 87 -2.97 -3.00 6.83
CA ASP A 87 -1.67 -3.68 7.00
C ASP A 87 -0.46 -2.76 6.71
N VAL A 88 -0.66 -1.68 5.96
CA VAL A 88 0.43 -0.83 5.41
C VAL A 88 1.38 -0.29 6.48
N PRO A 89 0.92 0.25 7.63
CA PRO A 89 1.84 0.75 8.66
C PRO A 89 2.78 -0.36 9.19
N GLN A 90 2.27 -1.58 9.39
CA GLN A 90 3.01 -2.73 9.90
C GLN A 90 3.96 -3.29 8.82
N ILE A 91 3.54 -3.30 7.55
CA ILE A 91 4.39 -3.67 6.41
C ILE A 91 5.60 -2.72 6.31
N LEU A 92 5.36 -1.40 6.33
CA LEU A 92 6.44 -0.41 6.27
C LEU A 92 7.37 -0.49 7.51
N GLN A 93 6.80 -0.70 8.70
CA GLN A 93 7.58 -0.94 9.93
C GLN A 93 8.45 -2.20 9.85
N PHE A 94 7.94 -3.29 9.26
CA PHE A 94 8.72 -4.50 9.07
C PHE A 94 9.85 -4.28 8.07
N LEU A 95 9.55 -3.75 6.88
CA LEU A 95 10.54 -3.61 5.82
C LEU A 95 11.66 -2.61 6.17
N THR A 96 11.40 -1.57 6.98
CA THR A 96 12.46 -0.68 7.50
C THR A 96 13.41 -1.33 8.51
N ARG A 97 13.02 -2.45 9.12
CA ARG A 97 13.83 -3.22 10.08
C ARG A 97 14.43 -4.49 9.47
N ALA A 98 13.85 -4.98 8.37
CA ALA A 98 14.34 -6.13 7.65
C ALA A 98 15.63 -5.83 6.87
N ALA A 99 16.47 -6.85 6.71
CA ALA A 99 17.69 -6.79 5.93
C ALA A 99 17.73 -7.92 4.91
N ALA A 100 18.23 -7.64 3.71
CA ALA A 100 18.67 -8.66 2.78
C ALA A 100 20.11 -9.09 3.14
N PRO A 101 20.59 -10.26 2.67
CA PRO A 101 22.00 -10.66 2.86
C PRO A 101 23.02 -9.64 2.33
N SER A 102 22.60 -8.79 1.39
CA SER A 102 23.37 -7.73 0.74
C SER A 102 23.18 -6.32 1.38
N GLY A 103 22.61 -6.24 2.58
CA GLY A 103 22.42 -5.00 3.34
C GLY A 103 20.96 -4.65 3.66
N PRO A 104 20.71 -3.48 4.27
CA PRO A 104 19.36 -3.04 4.61
C PRO A 104 18.46 -2.91 3.38
N ILE A 105 17.18 -3.18 3.57
CA ILE A 105 16.15 -2.98 2.54
C ILE A 105 15.83 -1.49 2.45
N LYS A 106 15.79 -0.96 1.22
CA LYS A 106 15.36 0.41 0.93
C LYS A 106 13.89 0.46 0.53
N LEU A 107 13.20 1.56 0.83
CA LEU A 107 11.80 1.79 0.45
C LEU A 107 11.68 3.02 -0.44
N GLY A 108 10.93 2.90 -1.54
CA GLY A 108 10.68 4.00 -2.48
C GLY A 108 9.21 4.18 -2.82
N VAL A 109 8.88 5.37 -3.32
CA VAL A 109 7.58 5.65 -3.94
C VAL A 109 7.79 5.99 -5.41
N ALA A 110 6.93 5.45 -6.27
CA ALA A 110 6.77 5.87 -7.65
C ALA A 110 5.27 6.08 -7.90
N SER A 111 4.79 7.32 -8.04
CA SER A 111 3.38 7.62 -8.27
C SER A 111 3.14 8.70 -9.32
N ARG A 112 2.10 8.50 -10.14
CA ARG A 112 1.77 9.31 -11.31
C ARG A 112 0.82 10.48 -11.02
N THR A 113 0.39 10.65 -9.77
CA THR A 113 -0.56 11.70 -9.39
C THR A 113 -0.06 13.10 -9.76
N SER A 114 -0.99 13.95 -10.21
CA SER A 114 -0.72 15.37 -10.46
C SER A 114 -0.75 16.20 -9.17
N ALA A 115 -1.38 15.71 -8.11
CA ALA A 115 -1.46 16.36 -6.80
C ALA A 115 -0.19 16.12 -5.95
N THR A 116 1.00 16.27 -6.55
CA THR A 116 2.32 16.01 -5.93
C THR A 116 2.48 16.65 -4.55
N ALA A 117 2.00 17.88 -4.35
CA ALA A 117 2.11 18.58 -3.08
C ALA A 117 1.24 17.91 -1.98
N LEU A 118 0.00 17.57 -2.33
CA LEU A 118 -0.99 16.98 -1.43
C LEU A 118 -0.61 15.55 -1.04
N ALA A 119 -0.12 14.74 -2.00
CA ALA A 119 0.43 13.41 -1.73
C ALA A 119 1.60 13.46 -0.73
N ARG A 120 2.52 14.42 -0.90
CA ARG A 120 3.64 14.64 0.03
C ARG A 120 3.22 15.24 1.37
N GLU A 121 2.10 15.95 1.43
CA GLU A 121 1.50 16.45 2.67
C GLU A 121 0.88 15.30 3.46
N LEU A 122 0.08 14.46 2.81
CA LEU A 122 -0.53 13.28 3.40
C LEU A 122 0.53 12.32 3.97
N LEU A 123 1.61 12.06 3.24
CA LEU A 123 2.76 11.27 3.73
C LEU A 123 3.53 11.91 4.91
N LYS A 124 3.38 13.21 5.17
CA LYS A 124 3.91 13.87 6.39
C LYS A 124 2.93 13.80 7.57
N ILE A 125 1.63 13.71 7.28
CA ILE A 125 0.55 13.61 8.27
C ILE A 125 0.46 12.18 8.81
N LEU A 126 0.42 11.20 7.92
CA LEU A 126 0.31 9.79 8.28
C LEU A 126 1.62 9.30 8.92
N HIS A 127 1.51 8.59 10.05
CA HIS A 127 2.64 8.04 10.78
C HIS A 127 2.68 6.51 10.72
N VAL A 128 3.90 5.97 10.67
CA VAL A 128 4.23 4.55 10.66
C VAL A 128 4.80 4.18 12.05
N PRO A 129 4.31 3.12 12.71
CA PRO A 129 4.88 2.65 13.98
C PRO A 129 6.34 2.22 13.77
N VAL A 130 7.21 2.40 14.76
CA VAL A 130 8.64 2.07 14.63
C VAL A 130 9.06 0.89 15.50
N GLY A 131 8.43 0.72 16.67
CA GLY A 131 8.63 -0.44 17.53
C GLY A 131 7.37 -0.88 18.26
N GLU A 132 7.48 -2.00 18.97
CA GLU A 132 6.45 -2.54 19.89
C GLU A 132 6.72 -2.11 21.36
N GLY A 133 7.85 -1.44 21.62
CA GLY A 133 8.28 -1.03 22.95
C GLY A 133 7.80 0.37 23.35
N ALA A 134 7.51 0.54 24.65
CA ALA A 134 7.12 1.82 25.24
C ALA A 134 8.28 2.84 25.23
N GLY A 135 8.41 3.59 24.12
CA GLY A 135 9.40 4.67 24.00
C GLY A 135 9.70 5.10 22.56
N GLU A 136 9.55 4.20 21.58
CA GLU A 136 9.81 4.54 20.18
C GLU A 136 8.65 5.34 19.57
N LYS A 137 8.95 6.56 19.13
CA LYS A 137 7.96 7.45 18.50
C LYS A 137 7.75 7.03 17.06
N ALA A 138 6.47 6.94 16.65
CA ALA A 138 6.10 6.74 15.25
C ALA A 138 6.76 7.80 14.35
N LYS A 139 7.28 7.37 13.18
CA LYS A 139 7.86 8.25 12.15
C LYS A 139 6.78 8.70 11.19
N ARG A 140 6.99 9.79 10.45
CA ARG A 140 6.12 10.11 9.31
C ARG A 140 6.35 9.08 8.21
N ALA A 141 5.32 8.74 7.45
CA ALA A 141 5.47 7.79 6.35
C ALA A 141 6.48 8.28 5.29
N GLY A 142 6.49 9.58 4.99
CA GLY A 142 7.48 10.19 4.10
C GLY A 142 8.94 9.99 4.54
N ASP A 143 9.19 9.79 5.84
CA ASP A 143 10.53 9.62 6.41
C ASP A 143 11.03 8.16 6.32
N VAL A 144 10.17 7.19 5.98
CA VAL A 144 10.57 5.78 5.80
C VAL A 144 10.98 5.44 4.36
N PHE A 145 10.66 6.30 3.39
CA PHE A 145 11.00 6.10 1.97
C PHE A 145 12.41 6.63 1.64
N ASP A 146 13.43 5.92 2.13
CA ASP A 146 14.86 6.27 2.02
C ASP A 146 15.45 6.15 0.59
N ALA A 147 14.84 5.35 -0.29
CA ALA A 147 15.10 5.40 -1.74
C ALA A 147 14.53 6.65 -2.41
N GLY A 148 13.72 7.42 -1.68
CA GLY A 148 13.07 8.64 -2.14
C GLY A 148 11.72 8.41 -2.81
N MET A 149 11.06 9.53 -3.10
CA MET A 149 9.67 9.56 -3.54
C MET A 149 9.53 10.28 -4.89
N GLU A 150 9.46 9.49 -5.96
CA GLU A 150 9.11 9.96 -7.30
C GLU A 150 7.59 10.11 -7.38
N ILE A 151 7.09 11.34 -7.33
CA ILE A 151 5.65 11.64 -7.32
C ILE A 151 5.40 12.76 -8.33
N TYR A 152 5.07 12.40 -9.57
CA TYR A 152 4.78 13.34 -10.66
C TYR A 152 4.12 12.63 -11.86
N PRO A 153 3.35 13.34 -12.69
CA PRO A 153 2.84 12.79 -13.95
C PRO A 153 3.96 12.33 -14.89
N GLY A 154 3.86 11.10 -15.39
CA GLY A 154 4.82 10.51 -16.34
C GLY A 154 4.64 9.01 -16.52
N SER A 155 5.55 8.36 -17.24
CA SER A 155 5.69 6.90 -17.24
C SER A 155 6.46 6.45 -15.99
N LYS A 156 6.06 5.30 -15.41
CA LYS A 156 6.78 4.69 -14.28
C LYS A 156 8.22 4.33 -14.63
N ILE A 157 8.55 4.13 -15.90
CA ILE A 157 9.92 3.89 -16.37
C ILE A 157 10.87 5.00 -15.90
N ARG A 158 10.49 6.28 -16.07
CA ARG A 158 11.31 7.42 -15.60
C ARG A 158 11.45 7.49 -14.09
N HIS A 159 10.41 7.05 -13.36
CA HIS A 159 10.46 6.98 -11.90
C HIS A 159 11.49 5.92 -11.47
N PHE A 160 11.47 4.75 -12.11
CA PHE A 160 12.43 3.68 -11.86
C PHE A 160 13.86 4.03 -12.30
N GLU A 161 14.05 4.74 -13.41
CA GLU A 161 15.35 5.30 -13.80
C GLU A 161 15.92 6.25 -12.73
N ALA A 162 15.07 7.11 -12.15
CA ALA A 162 15.47 8.02 -11.07
C ALA A 162 15.80 7.28 -9.76
N LEU A 163 14.98 6.28 -9.37
CA LEU A 163 15.21 5.43 -8.20
C LEU A 163 16.48 4.57 -8.35
N GLN A 164 16.70 3.96 -9.51
CA GLN A 164 17.90 3.18 -9.83
C GLN A 164 19.15 4.06 -9.73
N LYS A 165 19.13 5.24 -10.38
CA LYS A 165 20.24 6.19 -10.35
C LYS A 165 20.56 6.71 -8.94
N ARG A 166 19.55 6.92 -8.09
CA ARG A 166 19.73 7.37 -6.70
C ARG A 166 20.22 6.26 -5.78
N THR A 167 19.72 5.04 -5.94
CA THR A 167 19.93 3.96 -4.97
C THR A 167 21.10 3.03 -5.29
N GLY A 168 21.49 2.92 -6.57
CA GLY A 168 22.44 1.94 -7.08
C GLY A 168 21.95 0.49 -7.04
N VAL A 169 20.68 0.26 -6.71
CA VAL A 169 20.07 -1.08 -6.75
C VAL A 169 19.80 -1.42 -8.22
N ALA A 170 20.09 -2.67 -8.62
CA ALA A 170 19.79 -3.17 -9.96
C ALA A 170 18.26 -3.17 -10.23
N TYR A 171 17.79 -3.56 -11.41
CA TYR A 171 16.33 -3.62 -11.68
C TYR A 171 15.75 -4.99 -11.33
N GLU A 172 16.54 -6.03 -11.56
CA GLU A 172 16.61 -7.15 -10.63
C GLU A 172 16.86 -6.65 -9.19
N ASP A 173 16.65 -7.47 -8.16
CA ASP A 173 16.54 -6.98 -6.77
C ASP A 173 15.48 -5.91 -6.41
N MET A 174 14.75 -5.31 -7.35
CA MET A 174 13.55 -4.50 -7.06
C MET A 174 12.25 -5.33 -7.07
N LEU A 175 11.32 -4.98 -6.17
CA LEU A 175 9.93 -5.42 -6.18
C LEU A 175 9.00 -4.20 -6.12
N PHE A 176 8.01 -4.16 -6.99
CA PHE A 176 7.11 -3.02 -7.19
C PHE A 176 5.65 -3.42 -6.97
N PHE A 177 4.88 -2.63 -6.22
CA PHE A 177 3.44 -2.80 -5.99
C PHE A 177 2.67 -1.62 -6.57
N ASP A 178 1.67 -1.91 -7.39
CA ASP A 178 0.87 -0.93 -8.14
C ASP A 178 -0.44 -1.62 -8.58
N ASP A 179 -1.56 -0.91 -8.54
CA ASP A 179 -2.92 -1.40 -8.84
C ASP A 179 -3.24 -1.38 -10.35
N GLU A 180 -2.46 -0.64 -11.13
CA GLU A 180 -2.78 -0.27 -12.50
C GLU A 180 -1.92 -1.06 -13.50
N SER A 181 -2.59 -2.02 -14.15
CA SER A 181 -2.08 -2.92 -15.19
C SER A 181 -1.12 -2.29 -16.22
N ARG A 182 -1.35 -1.05 -16.66
CA ARG A 182 -0.48 -0.38 -17.66
C ARG A 182 0.95 -0.17 -17.15
N ASN A 183 1.15 -0.12 -15.82
CA ASN A 183 2.44 0.11 -15.20
C ASN A 183 3.32 -1.16 -15.21
N MET A 184 2.78 -2.32 -15.63
CA MET A 184 3.55 -3.54 -15.92
C MET A 184 4.58 -3.34 -17.04
N GLU A 185 4.54 -2.22 -17.79
CA GLU A 185 5.64 -1.83 -18.68
C GLU A 185 7.02 -1.79 -17.96
N THR A 186 7.03 -1.56 -16.64
CA THR A 186 8.24 -1.55 -15.79
C THR A 186 8.99 -2.88 -15.77
N GLU A 187 8.31 -4.01 -15.99
CA GLU A 187 8.95 -5.33 -16.04
C GLU A 187 10.00 -5.44 -17.16
N ARG A 188 9.88 -4.61 -18.22
CA ARG A 188 10.87 -4.54 -19.31
C ARG A 188 12.26 -4.10 -18.86
N LEU A 189 12.37 -3.52 -17.67
CA LEU A 189 13.64 -3.13 -17.04
C LEU A 189 14.29 -4.30 -16.27
N GLY A 190 13.55 -5.38 -15.97
CA GLY A 190 13.98 -6.48 -15.08
C GLY A 190 13.28 -6.48 -13.71
N ILE A 191 12.47 -5.44 -13.42
CA ILE A 191 11.70 -5.30 -12.18
C ILE A 191 10.68 -6.44 -12.08
N THR A 192 10.44 -6.92 -10.85
CA THR A 192 9.26 -7.74 -10.55
C THR A 192 8.13 -6.82 -10.13
N MET A 193 7.06 -6.72 -10.91
CA MET A 193 5.86 -5.98 -10.54
C MET A 193 4.76 -6.93 -10.06
N ARG A 194 4.20 -6.61 -8.90
CA ARG A 194 3.02 -7.24 -8.32
C ARG A 194 1.82 -6.33 -8.57
N LEU A 195 0.95 -6.73 -9.50
CA LEU A 195 -0.35 -6.12 -9.73
C LEU A 195 -1.27 -6.44 -8.54
N ILE A 196 -1.60 -5.43 -7.75
CA ILE A 196 -2.57 -5.52 -6.64
C ILE A 196 -3.96 -5.07 -7.10
N ARG A 197 -4.99 -5.28 -6.28
CA ARG A 197 -6.40 -4.92 -6.61
C ARG A 197 -7.11 -4.23 -5.47
N ASP A 198 -6.99 -4.79 -4.28
CA ASP A 198 -7.74 -4.38 -3.09
C ASP A 198 -6.82 -3.75 -2.03
N GLY A 199 -5.78 -3.03 -2.49
CA GLY A 199 -4.74 -2.45 -1.65
C GLY A 199 -3.57 -3.38 -1.29
N LEU A 200 -2.54 -2.80 -0.68
CA LEU A 200 -1.40 -3.55 -0.16
C LEU A 200 -1.78 -4.27 1.14
N THR A 201 -1.58 -5.59 1.16
CA THR A 201 -1.79 -6.48 2.31
C THR A 201 -0.59 -7.39 2.51
N TRP A 202 -0.48 -8.03 3.67
CA TRP A 202 0.57 -9.03 3.93
C TRP A 202 0.59 -10.16 2.90
N ALA A 203 -0.59 -10.60 2.44
CA ALA A 203 -0.72 -11.64 1.42
C ALA A 203 -0.20 -11.19 0.05
N GLU A 204 -0.34 -9.91 -0.32
CA GLU A 204 0.23 -9.38 -1.55
C GLU A 204 1.75 -9.19 -1.45
N VAL A 205 2.26 -8.76 -0.29
CA VAL A 205 3.71 -8.71 -0.03
C VAL A 205 4.35 -10.10 -0.13
N GLU A 206 3.76 -11.11 0.50
CA GLU A 206 4.24 -12.50 0.41
C GLU A 206 4.27 -12.99 -1.04
N LYS A 207 3.16 -12.85 -1.79
CA LYS A 207 3.10 -13.26 -3.21
C LYS A 207 4.12 -12.53 -4.08
N GLY A 208 4.27 -11.22 -3.91
CA GLY A 208 5.25 -10.43 -4.67
C GLY A 208 6.69 -10.86 -4.39
N VAL A 209 7.01 -11.19 -3.13
CA VAL A 209 8.31 -11.72 -2.74
C VAL A 209 8.51 -13.15 -3.26
N GLU A 210 7.50 -14.02 -3.23
CA GLU A 210 7.57 -15.37 -3.83
C GLU A 210 7.75 -15.32 -5.36
N GLU A 211 7.08 -14.40 -6.06
CA GLU A 211 7.26 -14.15 -7.50
C GLU A 211 8.68 -13.64 -7.81
N TRP A 212 9.19 -12.70 -7.01
CA TRP A 212 10.56 -12.18 -7.12
C TRP A 212 11.60 -13.28 -6.88
N ARG A 213 11.39 -14.13 -5.87
CA ARG A 213 12.24 -15.30 -5.55
C ARG A 213 12.24 -16.30 -6.70
N LYS A 214 11.06 -16.66 -7.21
CA LYS A 214 10.88 -17.61 -8.32
C LYS A 214 11.58 -17.16 -9.60
N ARG A 215 11.50 -15.87 -9.96
CA ARG A 215 12.20 -15.29 -11.12
C ARG A 215 13.73 -15.37 -11.03
N ARG A 216 14.27 -15.55 -9.82
CA ARG A 216 15.72 -15.69 -9.53
C ARG A 216 16.14 -17.12 -9.20
N GLY A 217 15.26 -18.10 -9.43
CA GLY A 217 15.54 -19.52 -9.22
C GLY A 217 15.43 -20.01 -7.77
N TYR A 218 15.11 -19.13 -6.81
CA TYR A 218 14.84 -19.54 -5.44
C TYR A 218 13.49 -20.28 -5.38
N LYS A 219 13.52 -21.53 -4.94
CA LYS A 219 12.33 -22.37 -4.71
C LYS A 219 12.22 -22.67 -3.21
N LYS A 220 10.98 -22.74 -2.72
CA LYS A 220 10.66 -23.47 -1.49
C LYS A 220 10.98 -24.95 -1.76
N ASN A 221 11.87 -25.53 -0.95
CA ASN A 221 12.08 -26.99 -0.91
C ASN A 221 10.93 -27.67 -0.16
#